data_AF-A0A7C6BAR6-F1
#
_entry.id   AF-A0A7C6BAR6-F1
#
_cell.length_a   1.000
_cell.length_b   1.000
_cell.length_c   1.000
_cell.angle_alpha   90.00
_cell.angle_beta   90.00
_cell.angle_gamma   90.00
#
_symmetry.space_group_name_H-M   'P 1'
#
loop_
_entity.id
_entity.type
_entity.pdbx_description
1 polymer ?
#
loop_
_entity_poly.entity_id
_entity_poly.type
_entity_poly.pdbx_seq_one_letter_code
_entity_poly.pdbx_strand_id
1 'polypeptide(L)'
;MDEALHSYLEENAIYQDTDAWIESLTKHMTLYEIHDALFGSSEKELIEKDVIEFVARFLDQQQTTLSMEDRNLGMFGAFQLYENIDYITDTETFVQEALAQLKVKDVEAYFLTHLLKLHGWAGYIKYRSEDLDYFPQQEHPSTLMDYMAIRLHFELKYMQKEKINDFDKLDEYLHENTPYAILKLLQAKGKLTGTYNDAMEEGKDYQQILDDYVKDEINLNALRIQLAKEKLASLEMPLIEFSNFSNILRKEEGFIWLKSLEDTYITEHVDAFTSAPTYNEQPLASSIFCLDVRSEVIRRKVEEVGAYDTYGAGGFLGIPISFVEFDKAHTLALAPAIIKPQNIVFEIPVETHEEYNSKKGINKTTKKVLTDLKNNPYTPYIMVEAIGWMFGVKLFGKTFFPNKTNKLFYNMKPKKPRTTFTLDKLTSQEIEDYVKKLHLNIINEVLTTQFDTNLNEIEVAQLWEHLVFDKALKIKISQTILDKLKEAYHITPEDYDVQKEKLKMVGFTLD
;
A
#
# COMPACT_ATOMS: atom_id res chain seq x y z
N MET A 1 31.27 42.62 -11.50
CA MET A 1 31.22 41.53 -10.52
C MET A 1 32.23 41.84 -9.44
N ASP A 2 31.88 41.64 -8.17
CA ASP A 2 32.84 41.67 -7.07
C ASP A 2 33.86 40.53 -7.23
N GLU A 3 35.13 40.87 -7.44
CA GLU A 3 36.19 39.89 -7.73
C GLU A 3 36.49 38.99 -6.52
N ALA A 4 36.41 39.54 -5.29
CA ALA A 4 36.68 38.78 -4.07
C ALA A 4 35.60 37.72 -3.82
N LEU A 5 34.33 38.04 -4.06
CA LEU A 5 33.23 37.07 -4.01
C LEU A 5 33.38 36.01 -5.10
N HIS A 6 33.78 36.40 -6.31
CA HIS A 6 33.93 35.46 -7.42
C HIS A 6 35.03 34.44 -7.14
N SER A 7 36.23 34.89 -6.73
CA SER A 7 37.32 33.98 -6.32
C SER A 7 36.93 33.11 -5.13
N TYR A 8 36.22 33.66 -4.14
CA TYR A 8 35.71 32.86 -3.02
C TYR A 8 34.77 31.74 -3.48
N LEU A 9 33.85 32.03 -4.41
CA LEU A 9 32.92 31.03 -4.93
C LEU A 9 33.64 29.98 -5.77
N GLU A 10 34.65 30.37 -6.55
CA GLU A 10 35.46 29.45 -7.36
C GLU A 10 36.29 28.48 -6.49
N GLU A 11 36.93 28.99 -5.43
CA GLU A 11 37.71 28.18 -4.47
C GLU A 11 36.85 27.22 -3.64
N ASN A 12 35.59 27.59 -3.37
CA ASN A 12 34.67 26.78 -2.54
C ASN A 12 33.64 26.00 -3.38
N ALA A 13 33.75 26.04 -4.71
CA ALA A 13 32.85 25.30 -5.59
C ALA A 13 33.22 23.82 -5.63
N ILE A 14 32.19 22.96 -5.65
CA ILE A 14 32.35 21.51 -5.86
C ILE A 14 33.00 21.18 -7.22
N TYR A 15 33.00 22.12 -8.17
CA TYR A 15 33.51 21.94 -9.52
C TYR A 15 35.02 21.67 -9.58
N GLN A 16 35.78 22.01 -8.55
CA GLN A 16 37.23 21.73 -8.48
C GLN A 16 37.54 20.27 -8.12
N ASP A 17 36.61 19.57 -7.46
CA ASP A 17 36.74 18.18 -7.07
C ASP A 17 35.77 17.33 -7.92
N THR A 18 36.30 16.80 -9.01
CA THR A 18 35.52 16.01 -9.98
C THR A 18 34.89 14.78 -9.34
N ASP A 19 35.58 14.14 -8.39
CA ASP A 19 35.12 12.91 -7.75
C ASP A 19 33.96 13.23 -6.81
N ALA A 20 34.10 14.26 -5.98
CA ALA A 20 33.02 14.74 -5.12
C ALA A 20 31.82 15.25 -5.94
N TRP A 21 32.08 15.86 -7.10
CA TRP A 21 31.01 16.32 -7.99
C TRP A 21 30.24 15.15 -8.61
N ILE A 22 30.95 14.14 -9.12
CA ILE A 22 30.34 12.92 -9.64
C ILE A 22 29.55 12.21 -8.54
N GLU A 23 30.12 12.03 -7.34
CA GLU A 23 29.42 11.42 -6.19
C GLU A 23 28.13 12.17 -5.85
N SER A 24 28.17 13.51 -5.83
CA SER A 24 27.00 14.36 -5.62
C SER A 24 25.94 14.18 -6.71
N LEU A 25 26.35 13.96 -7.96
CA LEU A 25 25.45 13.72 -9.08
C LEU A 25 24.91 12.29 -9.11
N THR A 26 25.66 11.29 -8.69
CA THR A 26 25.21 9.88 -8.67
C THR A 26 24.51 9.51 -7.36
N LYS A 27 24.53 10.39 -6.36
CA LYS A 27 23.85 10.18 -5.08
C LYS A 27 22.38 9.80 -5.28
N HIS A 28 21.98 8.71 -4.61
CA HIS A 28 20.63 8.12 -4.67
C HIS A 28 20.19 7.62 -6.05
N MET A 29 21.14 7.31 -6.95
CA MET A 29 20.86 6.65 -8.22
C MET A 29 21.27 5.17 -8.19
N THR A 30 20.56 4.33 -8.93
CA THR A 30 20.95 2.93 -9.17
C THR A 30 21.92 2.83 -10.35
N LEU A 31 22.59 1.69 -10.51
CA LEU A 31 23.51 1.48 -11.63
C LEU A 31 22.80 1.70 -12.98
N TYR A 32 21.61 1.11 -13.15
CA TYR A 32 20.82 1.28 -14.39
C TYR A 32 20.38 2.72 -14.64
N GLU A 33 20.18 3.55 -13.61
CA GLU A 33 19.83 4.96 -13.80
C GLU A 33 21.02 5.80 -14.23
N ILE A 34 22.19 5.50 -13.69
CA ILE A 34 23.44 6.14 -14.11
C ILE A 34 23.72 5.73 -15.56
N HIS A 35 23.53 4.46 -15.90
CA HIS A 35 23.66 3.97 -17.27
C HIS A 35 22.70 4.67 -18.23
N ASP A 36 21.40 4.75 -17.91
CA ASP A 36 20.41 5.48 -18.70
C ASP A 36 20.78 6.96 -18.87
N ALA A 37 21.29 7.61 -17.82
CA ALA A 37 21.74 8.99 -17.88
C ALA A 37 22.93 9.19 -18.84
N LEU A 38 23.90 8.26 -18.84
CA LEU A 38 25.12 8.35 -19.64
C LEU A 38 24.88 7.99 -21.12
N PHE A 39 24.05 6.98 -21.38
CA PHE A 39 23.91 6.37 -22.71
C PHE A 39 22.54 6.57 -23.36
N GLY A 40 21.56 7.12 -22.63
CA GLY A 40 20.20 7.28 -23.14
C GLY A 40 19.47 5.95 -23.35
N SER A 41 19.84 4.91 -22.60
CA SER A 41 19.13 3.62 -22.59
C SER A 41 17.79 3.72 -21.84
N SER A 42 17.02 2.63 -21.85
CA SER A 42 15.71 2.54 -21.20
C SER A 42 15.67 1.43 -20.14
N GLU A 43 16.79 1.11 -19.52
CA GLU A 43 16.89 -0.03 -18.59
C GLU A 43 16.04 0.20 -17.35
N LYS A 44 15.97 1.43 -16.84
CA LYS A 44 15.06 1.81 -15.76
C LYS A 44 13.63 1.44 -16.07
N GLU A 45 13.12 1.82 -17.25
CA GLU A 45 11.71 1.59 -17.58
C GLU A 45 11.39 0.09 -17.63
N LEU A 46 12.31 -0.71 -18.17
CA LEU A 46 12.17 -2.16 -18.26
C LEU A 46 12.21 -2.82 -16.88
N ILE A 47 13.21 -2.48 -16.06
CA ILE A 47 13.39 -3.02 -14.70
C ILE A 47 12.20 -2.65 -13.82
N GLU A 48 11.79 -1.38 -13.77
CA GLU A 48 10.68 -0.95 -12.93
C GLU A 48 9.36 -1.62 -13.37
N LYS A 49 9.14 -1.77 -14.68
CA LYS A 49 7.96 -2.44 -15.21
C LYS A 49 7.89 -3.89 -14.76
N ASP A 50 8.97 -4.66 -14.91
CA ASP A 50 8.98 -6.09 -14.55
C ASP A 50 8.85 -6.29 -13.03
N VAL A 51 9.49 -5.42 -12.23
CA VAL A 51 9.31 -5.38 -10.76
C VAL A 51 7.85 -5.12 -10.41
N ILE A 52 7.22 -4.09 -10.99
CA ILE A 52 5.82 -3.74 -10.71
C ILE A 52 4.89 -4.88 -11.13
N GLU A 53 5.11 -5.47 -12.29
CA GLU A 53 4.30 -6.57 -12.81
C GLU A 53 4.33 -7.77 -11.88
N PHE A 54 5.52 -8.20 -11.45
CA PHE A 54 5.66 -9.31 -10.53
C PHE A 54 5.02 -9.00 -9.16
N VAL A 55 5.37 -7.87 -8.57
CA VAL A 55 4.92 -7.47 -7.22
C VAL A 55 3.41 -7.31 -7.17
N ALA A 56 2.81 -6.70 -8.19
CA ALA A 56 1.35 -6.53 -8.27
C ALA A 56 0.62 -7.88 -8.37
N ARG A 57 1.17 -8.85 -9.12
CA ARG A 57 0.60 -10.20 -9.25
C ARG A 57 0.73 -11.01 -7.97
N PHE A 58 1.89 -10.96 -7.32
CA PHE A 58 2.13 -11.72 -6.09
C PHE A 58 1.23 -11.21 -4.94
N LEU A 59 1.15 -9.88 -4.78
CA LEU A 59 0.41 -9.24 -3.69
C LEU A 59 -1.11 -9.14 -3.93
N ASP A 60 -1.62 -9.55 -5.11
CA ASP A 60 -3.04 -9.51 -5.42
C ASP A 60 -3.85 -10.43 -4.50
N GLN A 61 -4.93 -9.92 -3.91
CA GLN A 61 -5.77 -10.70 -2.99
C GLN A 61 -7.00 -11.31 -3.69
N GLN A 62 -6.81 -11.83 -4.91
CA GLN A 62 -7.88 -12.33 -5.77
C GLN A 62 -8.94 -11.26 -6.07
N GLN A 63 -8.55 -9.98 -6.01
CA GLN A 63 -9.43 -8.86 -6.34
C GLN A 63 -9.38 -8.56 -7.84
N THR A 64 -8.25 -8.85 -8.48
CA THR A 64 -8.07 -8.74 -9.92
C THR A 64 -8.16 -10.12 -10.59
N THR A 65 -8.11 -10.14 -11.91
CA THR A 65 -8.18 -11.36 -12.73
C THR A 65 -6.83 -12.06 -12.86
N LEU A 66 -5.77 -11.53 -12.28
CA LEU A 66 -4.40 -12.04 -12.40
C LEU A 66 -4.11 -12.95 -11.21
N SER A 67 -4.44 -14.24 -11.32
CA SER A 67 -4.00 -15.23 -10.35
C SER A 67 -2.55 -15.63 -10.63
N MET A 68 -1.72 -15.66 -9.60
CA MET A 68 -0.38 -16.24 -9.64
C MET A 68 -0.40 -17.59 -8.91
N GLU A 69 0.11 -18.63 -9.59
CA GLU A 69 0.29 -19.98 -9.02
C GLU A 69 1.48 -20.00 -8.04
N ASP A 70 1.53 -20.99 -7.16
CA ASP A 70 2.65 -21.27 -6.24
C ASP A 70 3.05 -20.16 -5.24
N ARG A 71 2.15 -19.21 -4.95
CA ARG A 71 2.40 -18.13 -3.96
C ARG A 71 2.64 -18.61 -2.53
N ASN A 72 2.20 -19.82 -2.22
CA ASN A 72 2.47 -20.55 -0.98
C ASN A 72 3.97 -20.83 -0.75
N LEU A 73 4.82 -20.72 -1.78
CA LEU A 73 6.28 -20.80 -1.63
C LEU A 73 6.90 -19.52 -1.03
N GLY A 74 6.10 -18.48 -0.80
CA GLY A 74 6.59 -17.16 -0.43
C GLY A 74 7.07 -16.34 -1.63
N MET A 75 7.30 -15.05 -1.42
CA MET A 75 7.53 -14.08 -2.49
C MET A 75 8.74 -14.41 -3.36
N PHE A 76 9.88 -14.73 -2.75
CA PHE A 76 11.08 -15.09 -3.52
C PHE A 76 11.01 -16.49 -4.13
N GLY A 77 10.42 -17.47 -3.43
CA GLY A 77 10.22 -18.82 -3.97
C GLY A 77 9.32 -18.82 -5.21
N ALA A 78 8.22 -18.07 -5.16
CA ALA A 78 7.34 -17.89 -6.32
C ALA A 78 8.03 -17.10 -7.45
N PHE A 79 8.92 -16.17 -7.11
CA PHE A 79 9.74 -15.44 -8.09
C PHE A 79 10.72 -16.34 -8.82
N GLN A 80 11.37 -17.28 -8.13
CA GLN A 80 12.28 -18.23 -8.74
C GLN A 80 11.58 -19.06 -9.82
N LEU A 81 10.34 -19.50 -9.59
CA LEU A 81 9.54 -20.18 -10.61
C LEU A 81 9.14 -19.24 -11.75
N TYR A 82 8.75 -18.01 -11.43
CA TYR A 82 8.36 -17.00 -12.42
C TYR A 82 9.48 -16.69 -13.44
N GLU A 83 10.71 -16.54 -12.96
CA GLU A 83 11.89 -16.25 -13.79
C GLU A 83 12.64 -17.52 -14.26
N ASN A 84 12.15 -18.73 -13.94
CA ASN A 84 12.85 -20.00 -14.20
C ASN A 84 14.29 -20.02 -13.66
N ILE A 85 14.46 -19.59 -12.41
CA ILE A 85 15.74 -19.62 -11.69
C ILE A 85 15.93 -21.03 -11.11
N ASP A 86 16.77 -21.83 -11.75
CA ASP A 86 17.11 -23.20 -11.31
C ASP A 86 18.00 -23.25 -10.05
N TYR A 87 18.47 -22.08 -9.59
CA TYR A 87 19.41 -21.95 -8.50
C TYR A 87 18.69 -21.86 -7.14
N ILE A 88 18.84 -22.90 -6.33
CA ILE A 88 18.24 -22.99 -4.99
C ILE A 88 19.21 -22.41 -3.95
N THR A 89 19.05 -21.13 -3.65
CA THR A 89 19.62 -20.48 -2.46
C THR A 89 18.53 -19.75 -1.70
N ASP A 90 18.80 -19.47 -0.42
CA ASP A 90 17.93 -18.59 0.36
C ASP A 90 18.04 -17.14 -0.13
N THR A 91 17.01 -16.34 0.17
CA THR A 91 16.89 -14.95 -0.27
C THR A 91 18.10 -14.10 0.13
N GLU A 92 18.65 -14.29 1.34
CA GLU A 92 19.74 -13.47 1.84
C GLU A 92 21.05 -13.76 1.09
N THR A 93 21.37 -15.03 0.88
CA THR A 93 22.51 -15.44 0.06
C THR A 93 22.39 -14.89 -1.36
N PHE A 94 21.22 -14.99 -1.99
CA PHE A 94 21.01 -14.43 -3.34
C PHE A 94 21.28 -12.91 -3.39
N VAL A 95 20.78 -12.16 -2.40
CA VAL A 95 20.99 -10.71 -2.33
C VAL A 95 22.47 -10.38 -2.13
N GLN A 96 23.18 -11.11 -1.27
CA GLN A 96 24.62 -10.93 -1.06
C GLN A 96 25.42 -11.18 -2.34
N GLU A 97 25.12 -12.27 -3.05
CA GLU A 97 25.74 -12.58 -4.34
C GLU A 97 25.44 -11.51 -5.39
N ALA A 98 24.22 -11.01 -5.43
CA ALA A 98 23.83 -9.98 -6.39
C ALA A 98 24.56 -8.65 -6.14
N LEU A 99 24.65 -8.22 -4.89
CA LEU A 99 25.42 -7.05 -4.49
C LEU A 99 26.91 -7.21 -4.80
N ALA A 100 27.46 -8.40 -4.58
CA ALA A 100 28.86 -8.71 -4.90
C ALA A 100 29.12 -8.67 -6.40
N GLN A 101 28.20 -9.15 -7.22
CA GLN A 101 28.29 -9.06 -8.69
C GLN A 101 28.22 -7.62 -9.19
N LEU A 102 27.33 -6.80 -8.63
CA LEU A 102 27.23 -5.36 -8.92
C LEU A 102 28.39 -4.55 -8.33
N LYS A 103 29.12 -5.12 -7.36
CA LYS A 103 30.21 -4.47 -6.61
C LYS A 103 29.78 -3.20 -5.88
N VAL A 104 28.61 -3.26 -5.23
CA VAL A 104 28.06 -2.14 -4.46
C VAL A 104 28.98 -1.80 -3.27
N LYS A 105 29.42 -0.53 -3.18
CA LYS A 105 30.29 -0.05 -2.09
C LYS A 105 29.53 0.24 -0.79
N ASP A 106 28.42 0.96 -0.89
CA ASP A 106 27.55 1.32 0.24
C ASP A 106 26.22 0.59 0.12
N VAL A 107 26.15 -0.58 0.74
CA VAL A 107 24.95 -1.45 0.69
C VAL A 107 23.75 -0.79 1.36
N GLU A 108 23.94 -0.05 2.45
CA GLU A 108 22.85 0.58 3.20
C GLU A 108 22.19 1.68 2.35
N ALA A 109 23.00 2.58 1.79
CA ALA A 109 22.50 3.63 0.91
C ALA A 109 21.84 3.06 -0.35
N TYR A 110 22.39 1.96 -0.88
CA TYR A 110 21.84 1.29 -2.06
C TYR A 110 20.48 0.65 -1.78
N PHE A 111 20.34 -0.04 -0.65
CA PHE A 111 19.06 -0.58 -0.19
C PHE A 111 18.02 0.52 -0.04
N LEU A 112 18.38 1.61 0.63
CA LEU A 112 17.48 2.74 0.81
C LEU A 112 17.04 3.32 -0.54
N THR A 113 17.96 3.44 -1.49
CA THR A 113 17.66 3.92 -2.84
C THR A 113 16.63 3.02 -3.54
N HIS A 114 16.79 1.70 -3.49
CA HIS A 114 15.82 0.76 -4.06
C HIS A 114 14.45 0.79 -3.37
N LEU A 115 14.42 0.85 -2.04
CA LEU A 115 13.19 0.84 -1.26
C LEU A 115 12.35 2.12 -1.48
N LEU A 116 13.01 3.27 -1.65
CA LEU A 116 12.33 4.55 -1.84
C LEU A 116 11.71 4.71 -3.23
N LYS A 117 12.22 4.02 -4.27
CA LYS A 117 11.70 4.13 -5.65
C LYS A 117 10.24 3.72 -5.80
N LEU A 118 9.85 2.65 -5.13
CA LEU A 118 8.46 2.17 -5.09
C LEU A 118 8.00 2.09 -3.63
N HIS A 119 8.12 3.21 -2.91
CA HIS A 119 7.86 3.29 -1.48
C HIS A 119 6.46 2.78 -1.07
N GLY A 120 5.46 2.89 -1.96
CA GLY A 120 4.12 2.32 -1.73
C GLY A 120 4.15 0.79 -1.62
N TRP A 121 4.84 0.12 -2.55
CA TRP A 121 5.01 -1.34 -2.51
C TRP A 121 5.91 -1.79 -1.37
N ALA A 122 7.06 -1.13 -1.18
CA ALA A 122 7.96 -1.43 -0.08
C ALA A 122 7.27 -1.26 1.28
N GLY A 123 6.53 -0.16 1.48
CA GLY A 123 5.76 0.08 2.69
C GLY A 123 4.67 -0.95 2.94
N TYR A 124 3.96 -1.38 1.89
CA TYR A 124 2.93 -2.41 2.01
C TYR A 124 3.52 -3.80 2.34
N ILE A 125 4.63 -4.18 1.71
CA ILE A 125 5.36 -5.42 2.03
C ILE A 125 5.88 -5.38 3.47
N LYS A 126 6.44 -4.25 3.90
CA LYS A 126 6.88 -4.04 5.29
C LYS A 126 5.73 -4.25 6.27
N TYR A 127 4.60 -3.56 6.06
CA TYR A 127 3.40 -3.72 6.89
C TYR A 127 2.97 -5.19 6.98
N ARG A 128 2.88 -5.89 5.84
CA ARG A 128 2.52 -7.31 5.81
C ARG A 128 3.50 -8.17 6.59
N SER A 129 4.79 -7.90 6.48
CA SER A 129 5.83 -8.68 7.18
C SER A 129 5.83 -8.49 8.69
N GLU A 130 5.36 -7.33 9.19
CA GLU A 130 5.29 -7.02 10.62
C GLU A 130 3.98 -7.51 11.26
N ASP A 131 2.91 -7.69 10.48
CA ASP A 131 1.61 -8.21 10.94
C ASP A 131 1.52 -9.74 10.73
N LEU A 132 2.06 -10.51 11.68
CA LEU A 132 2.08 -11.99 11.63
C LEU A 132 0.68 -12.63 11.68
N ASP A 133 -0.33 -11.89 12.13
CA ASP A 133 -1.72 -12.34 12.18
C ASP A 133 -2.49 -12.06 10.88
N TYR A 134 -1.86 -11.35 9.94
CA TYR A 134 -2.48 -11.01 8.67
C TYR A 134 -2.64 -12.25 7.80
N PHE A 135 -3.88 -12.67 7.57
CA PHE A 135 -4.19 -13.91 6.84
C PHE A 135 -3.43 -14.07 5.51
N PRO A 136 -3.37 -13.07 4.60
CA PRO A 136 -2.56 -13.18 3.39
C PRO A 136 -1.07 -13.36 3.64
N GLN A 137 -0.50 -12.84 4.73
CA GLN A 137 0.90 -13.06 5.09
C GLN A 137 1.15 -14.49 5.56
N GLN A 138 0.20 -15.10 6.28
CA GLN A 138 0.30 -16.50 6.72
C GLN A 138 0.26 -17.46 5.53
N GLU A 139 -0.63 -17.19 4.57
CA GLU A 139 -0.79 -18.02 3.36
C GLU A 139 0.32 -17.80 2.32
N HIS A 140 0.72 -16.54 2.12
CA HIS A 140 1.63 -16.12 1.05
C HIS A 140 2.66 -15.12 1.58
N PRO A 141 3.70 -15.58 2.31
CA PRO A 141 4.62 -14.70 3.01
C PRO A 141 5.43 -13.83 2.05
N SER A 142 5.58 -12.55 2.41
CA SER A 142 6.46 -11.60 1.74
C SER A 142 7.32 -10.85 2.75
N THR A 143 8.59 -10.59 2.40
CA THR A 143 9.51 -9.78 3.19
C THR A 143 10.19 -8.71 2.34
N LEU A 144 10.76 -7.69 3.00
CA LEU A 144 11.57 -6.67 2.31
C LEU A 144 12.84 -7.28 1.66
N MET A 145 13.37 -8.36 2.21
CA MET A 145 14.50 -9.07 1.61
C MET A 145 14.09 -9.75 0.31
N ASP A 146 12.92 -10.41 0.26
CA ASP A 146 12.42 -10.99 -1.00
C ASP A 146 12.22 -9.92 -2.06
N TYR A 147 11.66 -8.78 -1.63
CA TYR A 147 11.51 -7.63 -2.51
C TYR A 147 12.84 -7.12 -3.05
N MET A 148 13.88 -7.05 -2.21
CA MET A 148 15.22 -6.65 -2.64
C MET A 148 15.83 -7.65 -3.63
N ALA A 149 15.69 -8.95 -3.37
CA ALA A 149 16.16 -10.01 -4.25
C ALA A 149 15.56 -9.88 -5.66
N ILE A 150 14.26 -9.60 -5.76
CA ILE A 150 13.57 -9.39 -7.04
C ILE A 150 14.12 -8.17 -7.78
N ARG A 151 14.30 -7.04 -7.07
CA ARG A 151 14.83 -5.81 -7.69
C ARG A 151 16.25 -6.00 -8.21
N LEU A 152 17.13 -6.59 -7.40
CA LEU A 152 18.52 -6.84 -7.76
C LEU A 152 18.64 -7.90 -8.86
N HIS A 153 17.75 -8.90 -8.88
CA HIS A 153 17.70 -9.86 -9.98
C HIS A 153 17.42 -9.18 -11.31
N PHE A 154 16.37 -8.34 -11.38
CA PHE A 154 16.06 -7.63 -12.63
C PHE A 154 17.18 -6.67 -13.01
N GLU A 155 17.76 -5.95 -12.06
CA GLU A 155 18.93 -5.12 -12.32
C GLU A 155 20.07 -5.94 -12.96
N LEU A 156 20.47 -7.07 -12.37
CA LEU A 156 21.49 -7.94 -12.96
C LEU A 156 21.08 -8.47 -14.34
N LYS A 157 19.85 -8.94 -14.49
CA LYS A 157 19.33 -9.55 -15.73
C LYS A 157 19.38 -8.58 -16.92
N TYR A 158 19.13 -7.30 -16.68
CA TYR A 158 19.18 -6.26 -17.69
C TYR A 158 20.61 -5.74 -17.86
N MET A 159 21.29 -5.38 -16.77
CA MET A 159 22.64 -4.82 -16.81
C MET A 159 23.69 -5.79 -17.36
N GLN A 160 23.56 -7.11 -17.18
CA GLN A 160 24.52 -8.09 -17.73
C GLN A 160 24.72 -8.00 -19.25
N LYS A 161 23.75 -7.44 -19.99
CA LYS A 161 23.81 -7.27 -21.44
C LYS A 161 24.67 -6.06 -21.82
N GLU A 162 24.83 -5.13 -20.91
CA GLU A 162 25.57 -3.90 -21.09
C GLU A 162 27.07 -4.10 -20.81
N LYS A 163 27.89 -3.23 -21.42
CA LYS A 163 29.35 -3.26 -21.22
C LYS A 163 29.73 -2.82 -19.81
N ILE A 164 29.01 -1.83 -19.29
CA ILE A 164 29.17 -1.31 -17.92
C ILE A 164 28.04 -1.92 -17.09
N ASN A 165 28.36 -3.01 -16.40
CA ASN A 165 27.40 -3.83 -15.69
C ASN A 165 27.70 -4.02 -14.19
N ASP A 166 28.73 -3.35 -13.69
CA ASP A 166 29.09 -3.28 -12.28
C ASP A 166 29.67 -1.90 -11.93
N PHE A 167 29.72 -1.55 -10.64
CA PHE A 167 30.16 -0.24 -10.18
C PHE A 167 31.66 0.02 -10.42
N ASP A 168 32.53 -0.98 -10.43
CA ASP A 168 33.95 -0.75 -10.73
C ASP A 168 34.14 -0.31 -12.18
N LYS A 169 33.46 -0.98 -13.13
CA LYS A 169 33.50 -0.60 -14.56
C LYS A 169 32.88 0.77 -14.79
N LEU A 170 31.83 1.09 -14.03
CA LEU A 170 31.21 2.41 -14.07
C LEU A 170 32.23 3.46 -13.61
N ASP A 171 32.89 3.24 -12.47
CA ASP A 171 33.89 4.16 -11.96
C ASP A 171 35.04 4.33 -12.95
N GLU A 172 35.58 3.26 -13.54
CA GLU A 172 36.62 3.32 -14.57
C GLU A 172 36.16 4.19 -15.75
N TYR A 173 34.95 3.98 -16.26
CA TYR A 173 34.39 4.77 -17.36
C TYR A 173 34.21 6.25 -17.01
N LEU A 174 33.71 6.53 -15.79
CA LEU A 174 33.49 7.90 -15.29
C LEU A 174 34.81 8.66 -15.21
N HIS A 175 35.89 8.04 -14.73
CA HIS A 175 37.22 8.68 -14.68
C HIS A 175 37.77 8.94 -16.07
N GLU A 176 37.70 7.95 -16.98
CA GLU A 176 38.20 8.09 -18.36
C GLU A 176 37.44 9.17 -19.17
N ASN A 177 36.15 9.37 -18.89
CA ASN A 177 35.26 10.23 -19.68
C ASN A 177 34.63 11.36 -18.83
N THR A 178 35.37 11.87 -17.84
CA THR A 178 34.88 12.79 -16.80
C THR A 178 34.02 13.94 -17.35
N PRO A 179 34.46 14.74 -18.35
CA PRO A 179 33.68 15.89 -18.80
C PRO A 179 32.35 15.49 -19.44
N TYR A 180 32.37 14.43 -20.25
CA TYR A 180 31.18 13.88 -20.89
C TYR A 180 30.20 13.34 -19.84
N ALA A 181 30.70 12.58 -18.86
CA ALA A 181 29.89 11.98 -17.81
C ALA A 181 29.19 13.02 -16.95
N ILE A 182 29.90 14.05 -16.51
CA ILE A 182 29.33 15.15 -15.70
C ILE A 182 28.23 15.86 -16.50
N LEU A 183 28.48 16.22 -17.77
CA LEU A 183 27.48 16.87 -18.61
C LEU A 183 26.22 16.01 -18.80
N LYS A 184 26.38 14.70 -19.02
CA LYS A 184 25.25 13.77 -19.13
C LYS A 184 24.45 13.63 -17.82
N LEU A 185 25.14 13.55 -16.69
CA LEU A 185 24.47 13.50 -15.37
C LEU A 185 23.74 14.82 -15.05
N LEU A 186 24.32 15.97 -15.43
CA LEU A 186 23.66 17.28 -15.33
C LEU A 186 22.43 17.35 -16.24
N GLN A 187 22.53 16.84 -17.46
CA GLN A 187 21.41 16.74 -18.40
C GLN A 187 20.27 15.90 -17.81
N ALA A 188 20.57 14.71 -17.28
CA ALA A 188 19.59 13.81 -16.68
C ALA A 188 18.88 14.40 -15.44
N LYS A 189 19.58 15.24 -14.66
CA LYS A 189 18.99 15.96 -13.52
C LYS A 189 18.29 17.27 -13.91
N GLY A 190 18.22 17.61 -15.19
CA GLY A 190 17.60 18.84 -15.67
C GLY A 190 18.35 20.11 -15.28
N LYS A 191 19.65 20.02 -14.98
CA LYS A 191 20.50 21.16 -14.60
C LYS A 191 21.23 21.80 -15.79
N LEU A 192 21.29 21.11 -16.92
CA LEU A 192 21.95 21.59 -18.13
C LEU A 192 20.98 22.41 -18.99
N THR A 193 21.34 23.65 -19.34
CA THR A 193 20.50 24.52 -20.17
C THR A 193 20.48 24.06 -21.63
N GLY A 194 19.48 24.52 -22.41
CA GLY A 194 19.34 24.19 -23.83
C GLY A 194 20.61 24.46 -24.64
N THR A 195 21.31 25.57 -24.37
CA THR A 195 22.54 25.94 -25.08
C THR A 195 23.64 24.91 -24.96
N TYR A 196 23.85 24.30 -23.78
CA TYR A 196 24.87 23.28 -23.61
C TYR A 196 24.40 21.91 -24.11
N ASN A 197 23.09 21.62 -24.07
CA ASN A 197 22.54 20.42 -24.73
C ASN A 197 22.82 20.47 -26.24
N ASP A 198 22.51 21.60 -26.89
CA ASP A 198 22.77 21.81 -28.32
C ASP A 198 24.29 21.70 -28.62
N ALA A 199 25.13 22.27 -27.75
CA ALA A 199 26.59 22.19 -27.90
C ALA A 199 27.13 20.75 -27.85
N MET A 200 26.53 19.89 -27.01
CA MET A 200 26.87 18.47 -26.97
C MET A 200 26.44 17.73 -28.24
N GLU A 201 25.25 18.03 -28.78
CA GLU A 201 24.75 17.43 -30.02
C GLU A 201 25.55 17.86 -31.25
N GLU A 202 26.04 19.10 -31.26
CA GLU A 202 26.92 19.65 -32.30
C GLU A 202 28.34 19.06 -32.28
N GLY A 203 28.67 18.21 -31.30
CA GLY A 203 29.97 17.54 -31.20
C GLY A 203 31.12 18.48 -30.82
N LYS A 204 30.83 19.55 -30.08
CA LYS A 204 31.88 20.42 -29.51
C LYS A 204 32.66 19.67 -28.43
N ASP A 205 33.85 20.17 -28.12
CA ASP A 205 34.73 19.61 -27.09
C ASP A 205 34.03 19.61 -25.71
N TYR A 206 33.87 18.43 -25.10
CA TYR A 206 33.16 18.29 -23.83
C TYR A 206 33.86 19.00 -22.66
N GLN A 207 35.19 19.11 -22.67
CA GLN A 207 35.92 19.86 -21.63
C GLN A 207 35.58 21.33 -21.75
N GLN A 208 35.60 21.87 -22.97
CA GLN A 208 35.26 23.28 -23.19
C GLN A 208 33.81 23.59 -22.78
N ILE A 209 32.86 22.71 -23.13
CA ILE A 209 31.45 22.88 -22.72
C ILE A 209 31.33 22.89 -21.19
N LEU A 210 32.03 21.98 -20.51
CA LEU A 210 32.00 21.90 -19.06
C LEU A 210 32.60 23.15 -18.41
N ASP A 211 33.74 23.64 -18.91
CA ASP A 211 34.40 24.84 -18.40
C ASP A 211 33.52 26.08 -18.57
N ASP A 212 32.87 26.22 -19.73
CA ASP A 212 31.91 27.29 -20.00
C ASP A 212 30.69 27.20 -19.07
N TYR A 213 30.16 25.99 -18.85
CA TYR A 213 29.07 25.75 -17.90
C TYR A 213 29.45 26.13 -16.47
N VAL A 214 30.61 25.69 -15.98
CA VAL A 214 31.11 26.00 -14.62
C VAL A 214 31.27 27.50 -14.45
N LYS A 215 31.87 28.18 -15.43
CA LYS A 215 32.05 29.62 -15.42
C LYS A 215 30.71 30.35 -15.31
N ASP A 216 29.72 29.95 -16.11
CA ASP A 216 28.41 30.57 -16.10
C ASP A 216 27.64 30.29 -14.81
N GLU A 217 27.74 29.09 -14.23
CA GLU A 217 27.16 28.78 -12.91
C GLU A 217 27.77 29.65 -11.79
N ILE A 218 29.09 29.82 -11.77
CA ILE A 218 29.76 30.70 -10.78
C ILE A 218 29.31 32.15 -10.97
N ASN A 219 29.25 32.63 -12.22
CA ASN A 219 28.79 33.99 -12.54
C ASN A 219 27.34 34.22 -12.11
N LEU A 220 26.46 33.26 -12.41
CA LEU A 220 25.06 33.30 -12.01
C LEU A 220 24.92 33.28 -10.49
N ASN A 221 25.68 32.46 -9.78
CA ASN A 221 25.63 32.41 -8.33
C ASN A 221 26.13 33.72 -7.69
N ALA A 222 27.23 34.29 -8.19
CA ALA A 222 27.74 35.59 -7.76
C ALA A 222 26.71 36.71 -7.98
N LEU A 223 26.07 36.75 -9.16
CA LEU A 223 25.04 37.73 -9.48
C LEU A 223 23.80 37.57 -8.59
N ARG A 224 23.36 36.33 -8.33
CA ARG A 224 22.25 36.04 -7.41
C ARG A 224 22.52 36.55 -6.00
N ILE A 225 23.74 36.36 -5.50
CA ILE A 225 24.15 36.82 -4.16
C ILE A 225 24.15 38.36 -4.10
N GLN A 226 24.73 39.03 -5.11
CA GLN A 226 24.76 40.50 -5.17
C GLN A 226 23.35 41.09 -5.22
N LEU A 227 22.48 40.60 -6.12
CA LEU A 227 21.10 41.06 -6.24
C LEU A 227 20.29 40.78 -4.96
N ALA A 228 20.48 39.63 -4.32
CA ALA A 228 19.82 39.31 -3.06
C ALA A 228 20.29 40.25 -1.93
N LYS A 229 21.59 40.59 -1.88
CA LYS A 229 22.13 41.53 -0.89
C LYS A 229 21.58 42.94 -1.09
N GLU A 230 21.41 43.38 -2.33
CA GLU A 230 20.78 44.66 -2.66
C GLU A 230 19.33 44.75 -2.16
N LYS A 231 18.56 43.66 -2.31
CA LYS A 231 17.19 43.59 -1.79
C LYS A 231 17.13 43.52 -0.26
N LEU A 232 18.15 42.95 0.38
CA LEU A 232 18.31 42.86 1.83
C LEU A 232 19.35 43.85 2.34
N ALA A 233 19.17 45.13 1.96
CA ALA A 233 20.08 46.21 2.34
C ALA A 233 20.21 46.41 3.85
N SER A 234 19.18 46.04 4.64
CA SER A 234 19.17 46.14 6.10
C SER A 234 20.14 45.21 6.82
N LEU A 235 20.63 44.15 6.16
CA LEU A 235 21.63 43.26 6.74
C LEU A 235 23.02 43.85 6.50
N GLU A 236 23.61 44.48 7.51
CA GLU A 236 24.96 45.06 7.42
C GLU A 236 26.04 43.97 7.53
N MET A 237 26.26 43.22 6.45
CA MET A 237 27.29 42.19 6.36
C MET A 237 27.99 42.20 4.98
N PRO A 238 29.28 41.83 4.91
CA PRO A 238 30.03 41.69 3.65
C PRO A 238 29.42 40.62 2.72
N LEU A 239 29.71 40.71 1.41
CA LEU A 239 29.15 39.78 0.41
C LEU A 239 29.50 38.31 0.67
N ILE A 240 30.71 38.01 1.15
CA ILE A 240 31.14 36.64 1.47
C ILE A 240 30.37 36.10 2.68
N GLU A 241 30.21 36.90 3.73
CA GLU A 241 29.41 36.52 4.90
C GLU A 241 27.94 36.32 4.52
N PHE A 242 27.41 37.22 3.67
CA PHE A 242 26.07 37.09 3.12
C PHE A 242 25.91 35.84 2.24
N SER A 243 26.93 35.46 1.46
CA SER A 243 26.93 34.21 0.69
C SER A 243 26.72 33.01 1.62
N ASN A 244 27.50 32.92 2.70
CA ASN A 244 27.39 31.85 3.69
C ASN A 244 26.03 31.85 4.39
N PHE A 245 25.55 33.01 4.82
CA PHE A 245 24.21 33.16 5.40
C PHE A 245 23.12 32.72 4.40
N SER A 246 23.21 33.14 3.14
CA SER A 246 22.25 32.81 2.10
C SER A 246 22.22 31.31 1.79
N ASN A 247 23.37 30.63 1.87
CA ASN A 247 23.45 29.18 1.71
C ASN A 247 22.78 28.43 2.85
N ILE A 248 22.91 28.91 4.09
CA ILE A 248 22.17 28.37 5.25
C ILE A 248 20.67 28.60 5.06
N LEU A 249 20.28 29.82 4.68
CA LEU A 249 18.88 30.16 4.45
C LEU A 249 18.27 29.27 3.36
N ARG A 250 18.95 29.07 2.22
CA ARG A 250 18.48 28.17 1.15
C ARG A 250 18.27 26.73 1.60
N LYS A 251 19.06 26.24 2.56
CA LYS A 251 18.90 24.89 3.12
C LYS A 251 17.64 24.78 3.99
N GLU A 252 17.32 25.84 4.72
CA GLU A 252 16.19 25.88 5.68
C GLU A 252 14.92 26.54 5.11
N GLU A 253 15.00 27.15 3.93
CA GLU A 253 13.95 28.00 3.35
C GLU A 253 12.60 27.29 3.26
N GLY A 254 12.61 26.04 2.78
CA GLY A 254 11.39 25.24 2.68
C GLY A 254 10.70 25.01 4.03
N PHE A 255 11.48 24.75 5.08
CA PHE A 255 10.94 24.59 6.43
C PHE A 255 10.39 25.90 6.98
N ILE A 256 11.11 27.01 6.81
CA ILE A 256 10.69 28.33 7.30
C ILE A 256 9.38 28.77 6.63
N TRP A 257 9.26 28.66 5.30
CA TRP A 257 8.04 29.04 4.60
C TRP A 257 6.87 28.14 4.94
N LEU A 258 7.08 26.82 5.01
CA LEU A 258 6.05 25.88 5.41
C LEU A 258 5.53 26.23 6.81
N LYS A 259 6.45 26.41 7.77
CA LYS A 259 6.11 26.72 9.15
C LYS A 259 5.36 28.05 9.27
N SER A 260 5.82 29.09 8.56
CA SER A 260 5.15 30.39 8.56
C SER A 260 3.75 30.34 7.95
N LEU A 261 3.56 29.55 6.88
CA LEU A 261 2.25 29.36 6.25
C LEU A 261 1.29 28.61 7.18
N GLU A 262 1.77 27.54 7.81
CA GLU A 262 1.02 26.77 8.81
C GLU A 262 0.60 27.66 9.97
N ASP A 263 1.53 28.42 10.56
CA ASP A 263 1.25 29.29 11.71
C ASP A 263 0.24 30.39 11.34
N THR A 264 0.34 30.97 10.13
CA THR A 264 -0.63 31.97 9.63
C THR A 264 -2.01 31.35 9.45
N TYR A 265 -2.09 30.20 8.77
CA TYR A 265 -3.33 29.47 8.54
C TYR A 265 -4.02 29.09 9.86
N ILE A 266 -3.25 28.56 10.82
CA ILE A 266 -3.72 28.22 12.16
C ILE A 266 -4.26 29.48 12.84
N THR A 267 -3.50 30.57 12.85
CA THR A 267 -3.92 31.81 13.55
C THR A 267 -5.21 32.38 12.97
N GLU A 268 -5.33 32.46 11.64
CA GLU A 268 -6.54 32.97 10.97
C GLU A 268 -7.80 32.18 11.30
N HIS A 269 -7.67 30.86 11.47
CA HIS A 269 -8.82 29.98 11.64
C HIS A 269 -9.11 29.68 13.12
N VAL A 270 -8.10 29.55 13.98
CA VAL A 270 -8.27 29.23 15.41
C VAL A 270 -9.10 30.30 16.12
N ASP A 271 -8.95 31.57 15.77
CA ASP A 271 -9.77 32.65 16.34
C ASP A 271 -11.26 32.46 16.02
N ALA A 272 -11.59 31.96 14.82
CA ALA A 272 -12.95 31.62 14.43
C ALA A 272 -13.48 30.34 15.09
N PHE A 273 -12.60 29.40 15.47
CA PHE A 273 -12.94 28.16 16.16
C PHE A 273 -13.12 28.36 17.68
N THR A 274 -12.40 29.29 18.29
CA THR A 274 -12.38 29.49 19.76
C THR A 274 -13.47 30.41 20.28
N SER A 275 -14.13 31.18 19.41
CA SER A 275 -15.33 31.94 19.75
C SER A 275 -16.56 31.02 19.88
N ALA A 276 -16.65 30.26 20.97
CA ALA A 276 -17.81 29.41 21.25
C ALA A 276 -19.06 30.26 21.55
N PRO A 277 -20.25 29.86 21.04
CA PRO A 277 -21.51 30.47 21.48
C PRO A 277 -21.70 30.21 22.98
N THR A 278 -21.81 31.27 23.77
CA THR A 278 -22.07 31.19 25.20
C THR A 278 -23.57 31.06 25.43
N TYR A 279 -24.02 29.87 25.84
CA TYR A 279 -25.37 29.66 26.33
C TYR A 279 -25.39 29.74 27.86
N ASN A 280 -26.29 30.55 28.41
CA ASN A 280 -26.42 30.78 29.86
C ASN A 280 -27.24 29.68 30.59
N GLU A 281 -27.64 28.61 29.90
CA GLU A 281 -28.52 27.56 30.43
C GLU A 281 -27.78 26.25 30.67
N GLN A 282 -28.27 25.42 31.61
CA GLN A 282 -27.72 24.08 31.82
C GLN A 282 -28.01 23.18 30.61
N PRO A 283 -27.06 22.33 30.19
CA PRO A 283 -27.25 21.44 29.06
C PRO A 283 -28.38 20.43 29.35
N LEU A 284 -29.31 20.29 28.41
CA LEU A 284 -30.43 19.34 28.44
C LEU A 284 -29.95 17.89 28.24
N ALA A 285 -28.91 17.71 27.43
CA ALA A 285 -28.27 16.43 27.20
C ALA A 285 -26.83 16.63 26.72
N SER A 286 -26.01 15.60 26.93
CA SER A 286 -24.65 15.52 26.43
C SER A 286 -24.51 14.35 25.46
N SER A 287 -23.72 14.53 24.41
CA SER A 287 -23.43 13.49 23.42
C SER A 287 -21.94 13.38 23.14
N ILE A 288 -21.48 12.17 22.85
CA ILE A 288 -20.07 11.90 22.54
C ILE A 288 -19.98 11.48 21.08
N PHE A 289 -19.09 12.13 20.33
CA PHE A 289 -18.80 11.85 18.93
C PHE A 289 -17.32 11.45 18.78
N CYS A 290 -16.96 10.88 17.63
CA CYS A 290 -15.55 10.72 17.29
C CYS A 290 -14.84 12.08 17.30
N LEU A 291 -13.59 12.11 17.80
CA LEU A 291 -12.74 13.31 17.77
C LEU A 291 -12.40 13.79 16.35
N ASP A 292 -12.64 12.94 15.35
CA ASP A 292 -12.46 13.24 13.93
C ASP A 292 -13.20 14.52 13.49
N VAL A 293 -12.51 15.38 12.73
CA VAL A 293 -13.01 16.67 12.22
C VAL A 293 -14.32 16.55 11.44
N ARG A 294 -14.63 15.40 10.85
CA ARG A 294 -15.90 15.16 10.14
C ARG A 294 -17.11 15.21 11.08
N SER A 295 -16.93 14.88 12.35
CA SER A 295 -18.00 14.94 13.35
C SER A 295 -18.24 16.37 13.86
N GLU A 296 -17.29 17.28 13.64
CA GLU A 296 -17.36 18.67 14.13
C GLU A 296 -18.59 19.41 13.60
N VAL A 297 -18.92 19.24 12.31
CA VAL A 297 -20.08 19.90 11.70
C VAL A 297 -21.39 19.46 12.35
N ILE A 298 -21.52 18.17 12.68
CA ILE A 298 -22.69 17.62 13.37
C ILE A 298 -22.77 18.17 14.79
N ARG A 299 -21.65 18.14 15.51
CA ARG A 299 -21.52 18.65 16.88
C ARG A 299 -21.97 20.10 16.99
N ARG A 300 -21.40 20.97 16.16
CA ARG A 300 -21.77 22.38 16.05
C ARG A 300 -23.26 22.56 15.77
N LYS A 301 -23.82 21.76 14.86
CA LYS A 301 -25.24 21.91 14.53
C LYS A 301 -26.16 21.48 15.66
N VAL A 302 -25.75 20.48 16.46
CA VAL A 302 -26.46 20.07 17.68
C VAL A 302 -26.39 21.18 18.74
N GLU A 303 -25.21 21.75 18.97
CA GLU A 303 -24.99 22.87 19.92
C GLU A 303 -25.67 24.18 19.47
N GLU A 304 -25.84 24.40 18.17
CA GLU A 304 -26.56 25.56 17.62
C GLU A 304 -28.09 25.47 17.84
N VAL A 305 -28.64 24.26 17.96
CA VAL A 305 -30.09 24.04 18.09
C VAL A 305 -30.60 24.36 19.50
N GLY A 306 -29.74 24.31 20.52
CA GLY A 306 -30.13 24.63 21.89
C GLY A 306 -29.05 24.28 22.91
N ALA A 307 -29.43 24.20 24.19
CA ALA A 307 -28.54 23.85 25.29
C ALA A 307 -28.16 22.35 25.26
N TYR A 308 -27.31 21.96 24.33
CA TYR A 308 -26.74 20.60 24.23
C TYR A 308 -25.23 20.70 24.29
N ASP A 309 -24.60 19.77 25.02
CA ASP A 309 -23.14 19.66 25.04
C ASP A 309 -22.69 18.51 24.14
N THR A 310 -21.60 18.71 23.39
CA THR A 310 -20.98 17.64 22.62
C THR A 310 -19.51 17.49 22.95
N TYR A 311 -19.08 16.24 23.14
CA TYR A 311 -17.70 15.89 23.42
C TYR A 311 -17.11 15.08 22.27
N GLY A 312 -15.81 15.20 22.07
CA GLY A 312 -15.04 14.36 21.15
C GLY A 312 -14.29 13.29 21.93
N ALA A 313 -14.45 12.03 21.53
CA ALA A 313 -13.66 10.91 22.03
C ALA A 313 -12.83 10.30 20.89
N GLY A 314 -11.53 10.15 21.13
CA GLY A 314 -10.63 9.41 20.23
C GLY A 314 -10.81 7.90 20.40
N GLY A 315 -10.36 7.13 19.40
CA GLY A 315 -10.14 5.70 19.55
C GLY A 315 -11.39 4.83 19.67
N PHE A 316 -12.28 4.86 18.67
CA PHE A 316 -13.41 3.93 18.56
C PHE A 316 -14.29 3.87 19.83
N LEU A 317 -14.43 5.03 20.51
CA LEU A 317 -15.15 5.18 21.78
C LEU A 317 -14.63 4.28 22.92
N GLY A 318 -13.37 3.84 22.83
CA GLY A 318 -12.74 2.95 23.81
C GLY A 318 -13.14 1.48 23.68
N ILE A 319 -13.87 1.10 22.62
CA ILE A 319 -14.36 -0.26 22.42
C ILE A 319 -13.74 -0.82 21.13
N PRO A 320 -12.56 -1.47 21.19
CA PRO A 320 -11.96 -2.10 20.02
C PRO A 320 -12.77 -3.35 19.65
N ILE A 321 -13.39 -3.35 18.47
CA ILE A 321 -14.24 -4.46 18.02
C ILE A 321 -13.82 -4.95 16.64
N SER A 322 -13.95 -6.24 16.43
CA SER A 322 -13.91 -6.87 15.12
C SER A 322 -15.35 -7.04 14.63
N PHE A 323 -15.70 -6.44 13.50
CA PHE A 323 -17.07 -6.50 12.97
C PHE A 323 -17.14 -7.38 11.73
N VAL A 324 -18.02 -8.37 11.75
CA VAL A 324 -18.32 -9.21 10.59
C VAL A 324 -19.71 -8.86 10.08
N GLU A 325 -19.74 -8.14 8.96
CA GLU A 325 -20.97 -7.70 8.33
C GLU A 325 -21.74 -8.89 7.72
N PHE A 326 -23.07 -8.79 7.70
CA PHE A 326 -23.90 -9.80 7.07
C PHE A 326 -23.49 -9.94 5.60
N ASP A 327 -23.29 -11.19 5.17
CA ASP A 327 -23.02 -11.53 3.77
C ASP A 327 -21.67 -10.98 3.23
N LYS A 328 -20.74 -10.69 4.17
CA LYS A 328 -19.30 -10.53 3.93
C LYS A 328 -18.51 -11.61 4.69
N ALA A 329 -17.44 -12.10 4.07
CA ALA A 329 -16.58 -13.14 4.66
C ALA A 329 -15.34 -12.57 5.38
N HIS A 330 -15.12 -11.25 5.33
CA HIS A 330 -13.97 -10.61 5.97
C HIS A 330 -14.38 -9.85 7.23
N THR A 331 -13.51 -9.90 8.22
CA THR A 331 -13.62 -9.14 9.47
C THR A 331 -13.09 -7.72 9.26
N LEU A 332 -13.86 -6.72 9.69
CA LEU A 332 -13.44 -5.33 9.75
C LEU A 332 -12.94 -5.02 11.17
N ALA A 333 -11.66 -4.72 11.32
CA ALA A 333 -11.13 -4.23 12.59
C ALA A 333 -11.58 -2.77 12.81
N LEU A 334 -12.52 -2.56 13.72
CA LEU A 334 -12.95 -1.26 14.22
C LEU A 334 -12.20 -0.96 15.52
N ALA A 335 -10.88 -0.82 15.40
CA ALA A 335 -9.96 -0.51 16.49
C ALA A 335 -8.77 0.31 15.97
N PRO A 336 -8.04 1.01 16.87
CA PRO A 336 -6.79 1.66 16.48
C PRO A 336 -5.81 0.66 15.86
N ALA A 337 -4.99 1.09 14.90
CA ALA A 337 -4.12 0.20 14.12
C ALA A 337 -3.16 -0.67 14.97
N ILE A 338 -2.81 -0.23 16.18
CA ILE A 338 -1.90 -0.93 17.10
C ILE A 338 -2.66 -1.91 18.02
N ILE A 339 -3.99 -1.83 18.08
CA ILE A 339 -4.82 -2.63 19.00
C ILE A 339 -5.50 -3.74 18.21
N LYS A 340 -5.18 -4.98 18.55
CA LYS A 340 -5.93 -6.14 18.06
C LYS A 340 -7.24 -6.27 18.85
N PRO A 341 -8.42 -6.20 18.19
CA PRO A 341 -9.70 -6.36 18.88
C PRO A 341 -9.82 -7.76 19.51
N GLN A 342 -10.31 -7.82 20.74
CA GLN A 342 -10.55 -9.09 21.45
C GLN A 342 -11.99 -9.59 21.27
N ASN A 343 -12.92 -8.70 20.93
CA ASN A 343 -14.33 -9.03 20.76
C ASN A 343 -14.75 -8.94 19.29
N ILE A 344 -15.55 -9.90 18.84
CA ILE A 344 -16.11 -10.01 17.50
C ILE A 344 -17.63 -9.82 17.58
N VAL A 345 -18.16 -8.97 16.71
CA VAL A 345 -19.60 -8.72 16.56
C VAL A 345 -20.02 -9.16 15.17
N PHE A 346 -20.95 -10.10 15.11
CA PHE A 346 -21.57 -10.56 13.87
C PHE A 346 -22.89 -9.81 13.62
N GLU A 347 -23.10 -9.39 12.37
CA GLU A 347 -24.41 -8.99 11.88
C GLU A 347 -25.13 -10.23 11.30
N ILE A 348 -26.21 -10.65 11.96
CA ILE A 348 -26.96 -11.88 11.65
C ILE A 348 -28.37 -11.52 11.14
N PRO A 349 -28.90 -12.17 10.10
CA PRO A 349 -30.25 -11.92 9.63
C PRO A 349 -31.29 -12.46 10.62
N VAL A 350 -32.31 -11.66 10.93
CA VAL A 350 -33.46 -12.04 11.77
C VAL A 350 -34.56 -12.71 10.94
N GLU A 351 -34.58 -12.42 9.64
CA GLU A 351 -35.61 -12.86 8.70
C GLU A 351 -35.02 -13.79 7.63
N THR A 352 -35.88 -14.56 6.97
CA THR A 352 -35.48 -15.36 5.81
C THR A 352 -34.94 -14.44 4.71
N HIS A 353 -33.82 -14.83 4.12
CA HIS A 353 -33.03 -13.98 3.23
C HIS A 353 -32.84 -14.60 1.84
N GLU A 354 -33.74 -15.52 1.44
CA GLU A 354 -33.73 -16.17 0.13
C GLU A 354 -33.92 -15.17 -1.02
N GLU A 355 -34.81 -14.19 -0.85
CA GLU A 355 -35.02 -13.14 -1.85
C GLU A 355 -33.76 -12.26 -2.01
N TYR A 356 -33.07 -11.98 -0.90
CA TYR A 356 -31.80 -11.26 -0.92
C TYR A 356 -30.71 -12.07 -1.63
N ASN A 357 -30.56 -13.36 -1.28
CA ASN A 357 -29.56 -14.25 -1.89
C ASN A 357 -29.80 -14.45 -3.39
N SER A 358 -31.05 -14.60 -3.84
CA SER A 358 -31.38 -14.75 -5.26
C SER A 358 -31.07 -13.48 -6.06
N LYS A 359 -31.52 -12.30 -5.58
CA LYS A 359 -31.24 -11.01 -6.22
C LYS A 359 -29.75 -10.65 -6.20
N LYS A 360 -29.04 -10.96 -5.12
CA LYS A 360 -27.59 -10.81 -5.03
C LYS A 360 -26.88 -11.77 -5.99
N GLY A 361 -27.34 -13.02 -6.07
CA GLY A 361 -26.83 -14.03 -7.00
C GLY A 361 -26.95 -13.56 -8.45
N ILE A 362 -28.11 -13.04 -8.85
CA ILE A 362 -28.32 -12.45 -10.18
C ILE A 362 -27.33 -11.30 -10.42
N ASN A 363 -27.19 -10.37 -9.48
CA ASN A 363 -26.23 -9.26 -9.61
C ASN A 363 -24.78 -9.74 -9.69
N LYS A 364 -24.39 -10.76 -8.91
CA LYS A 364 -23.05 -11.36 -8.95
C LYS A 364 -22.79 -12.02 -10.30
N THR A 365 -23.78 -12.75 -10.83
CA THR A 365 -23.72 -13.37 -12.17
C THR A 365 -23.66 -12.31 -13.26
N THR A 366 -24.50 -11.27 -13.23
CA THR A 366 -24.43 -10.16 -14.20
C THR A 366 -23.09 -9.44 -14.14
N LYS A 367 -22.54 -9.23 -12.93
CA LYS A 367 -21.21 -8.62 -12.75
C LYS A 367 -20.11 -9.53 -13.30
N LYS A 368 -20.18 -10.83 -13.03
CA LYS A 368 -19.24 -11.82 -13.57
C LYS A 368 -19.30 -11.87 -15.10
N VAL A 369 -20.49 -11.98 -15.67
CA VAL A 369 -20.70 -11.93 -17.13
C VAL A 369 -20.18 -10.63 -17.72
N LEU A 370 -20.44 -9.47 -17.09
CA LEU A 370 -19.89 -8.19 -17.53
C LEU A 370 -18.36 -8.17 -17.48
N THR A 371 -17.75 -8.73 -16.43
CA THR A 371 -16.30 -8.85 -16.30
C THR A 371 -15.72 -9.80 -17.36
N ASP A 372 -16.32 -10.97 -17.56
CA ASP A 372 -15.90 -11.96 -18.55
C ASP A 372 -16.02 -11.39 -19.97
N LEU A 373 -17.07 -10.61 -20.25
CA LEU A 373 -17.25 -9.89 -21.52
C LEU A 373 -16.21 -8.76 -21.66
N LYS A 374 -15.86 -8.03 -20.60
CA LYS A 374 -14.78 -7.02 -20.65
C LYS A 374 -13.42 -7.65 -20.96
N ASN A 375 -13.18 -8.87 -20.48
CA ASN A 375 -11.92 -9.58 -20.66
C ASN A 375 -11.78 -10.22 -22.05
N ASN A 376 -12.82 -10.23 -22.88
CA ASN A 376 -12.75 -10.70 -24.25
C ASN A 376 -12.32 -9.57 -25.20
N PRO A 377 -11.28 -9.73 -26.03
CA PRO A 377 -10.70 -8.67 -26.85
C PRO A 377 -11.65 -8.02 -27.88
N TYR A 378 -12.74 -8.69 -28.27
CA TYR A 378 -13.67 -8.20 -29.31
C TYR A 378 -14.98 -7.63 -28.76
N THR A 379 -15.31 -7.93 -27.51
CA THR A 379 -16.62 -7.62 -26.92
C THR A 379 -16.78 -6.17 -26.44
N PRO A 380 -15.74 -5.45 -25.97
CA PRO A 380 -15.85 -4.04 -25.58
C PRO A 380 -16.42 -3.14 -26.68
N TYR A 381 -16.09 -3.40 -27.95
CA TYR A 381 -16.56 -2.61 -29.09
C TYR A 381 -18.07 -2.67 -29.29
N ILE A 382 -18.71 -3.81 -29.03
CA ILE A 382 -20.17 -4.00 -29.17
C ILE A 382 -20.89 -3.68 -27.85
N MET A 383 -20.23 -3.91 -26.71
CA MET A 383 -20.82 -3.78 -25.38
C MET A 383 -21.10 -2.32 -25.00
N VAL A 384 -20.24 -1.38 -25.39
CA VAL A 384 -20.42 0.05 -25.09
C VAL A 384 -21.69 0.58 -25.76
N GLU A 385 -21.97 0.19 -27.00
CA GLU A 385 -23.16 0.61 -27.72
C GLU A 385 -24.43 -0.10 -27.24
N ALA A 386 -24.37 -1.41 -26.90
CA ALA A 386 -25.55 -2.17 -26.48
C ALA A 386 -25.95 -1.93 -25.01
N ILE A 387 -24.98 -1.84 -24.09
CA ILE A 387 -25.22 -1.76 -22.64
C ILE A 387 -25.10 -0.31 -22.13
N GLY A 388 -24.34 0.54 -22.82
CA GLY A 388 -24.13 1.95 -22.44
C GLY A 388 -25.42 2.75 -22.33
N TRP A 389 -26.40 2.53 -23.22
CA TRP A 389 -27.71 3.18 -23.14
C TRP A 389 -28.50 2.81 -21.87
N MET A 390 -28.39 1.57 -21.40
CA MET A 390 -29.04 1.15 -20.14
C MET A 390 -28.43 1.85 -18.92
N PHE A 391 -27.11 2.06 -18.91
CA PHE A 391 -26.44 2.85 -17.87
C PHE A 391 -26.76 4.34 -18.01
N GLY A 392 -26.84 4.86 -19.23
CA GLY A 392 -27.18 6.25 -19.54
C GLY A 392 -28.56 6.64 -19.01
N VAL A 393 -29.60 5.81 -19.23
CA VAL A 393 -30.95 6.06 -18.69
C VAL A 393 -30.94 6.20 -17.16
N LYS A 394 -30.17 5.35 -16.47
CA LYS A 394 -30.02 5.40 -15.01
C LYS A 394 -29.23 6.62 -14.55
N LEU A 395 -28.19 7.02 -15.29
CA LEU A 395 -27.35 8.18 -15.00
C LEU A 395 -28.15 9.47 -15.17
N PHE A 396 -28.71 9.72 -16.36
CA PHE A 396 -29.52 10.90 -16.65
C PHE A 396 -30.77 10.97 -15.76
N GLY A 397 -31.40 9.84 -15.47
CA GLY A 397 -32.49 9.77 -14.51
C GLY A 397 -32.08 10.20 -13.11
N LYS A 398 -30.93 9.74 -12.60
CA LYS A 398 -30.42 10.18 -11.30
C LYS A 398 -30.05 11.66 -11.26
N THR A 399 -29.51 12.19 -12.36
CA THR A 399 -29.09 13.60 -12.45
C THR A 399 -30.28 14.54 -12.53
N PHE A 400 -31.27 14.24 -13.38
CA PHE A 400 -32.38 15.16 -13.63
C PHE A 400 -33.65 14.86 -12.80
N PHE A 401 -33.88 13.60 -12.40
CA PHE A 401 -35.10 13.17 -11.71
C PHE A 401 -34.84 12.13 -10.60
N PRO A 402 -34.00 12.44 -9.60
CA PRO A 402 -33.51 11.47 -8.61
C PRO A 402 -34.62 10.71 -7.87
N ASN A 403 -35.70 11.39 -7.48
CA ASN A 403 -36.82 10.79 -6.75
C ASN A 403 -37.63 9.79 -7.61
N LYS A 404 -37.85 10.10 -8.90
CA LYS A 404 -38.60 9.22 -9.82
C LYS A 404 -37.75 8.02 -10.21
N THR A 405 -36.47 8.24 -10.48
CA THR A 405 -35.52 7.18 -10.81
C THR A 405 -35.29 6.24 -9.65
N ASN A 406 -35.19 6.74 -8.41
CA ASN A 406 -35.11 5.87 -7.24
C ASN A 406 -36.37 5.00 -7.07
N LYS A 407 -37.58 5.54 -7.30
CA LYS A 407 -38.82 4.74 -7.28
C LYS A 407 -38.84 3.66 -8.38
N LEU A 408 -38.41 4.00 -9.59
CA LEU A 408 -38.41 3.08 -10.75
C LEU A 408 -37.46 1.88 -10.53
N PHE A 409 -36.29 2.12 -9.95
CA PHE A 409 -35.26 1.09 -9.73
C PHE A 409 -35.22 0.54 -8.29
N TYR A 410 -36.22 0.85 -7.46
CA TYR A 410 -36.24 0.48 -6.04
C TYR A 410 -36.20 -1.04 -5.83
N ASN A 411 -37.05 -1.78 -6.56
CA ASN A 411 -37.22 -3.23 -6.42
C ASN A 411 -36.06 -4.07 -7.01
N MET A 412 -35.19 -3.45 -7.81
CA MET A 412 -34.04 -4.12 -8.44
C MET A 412 -32.82 -4.22 -7.52
N LYS A 413 -32.75 -3.39 -6.46
CA LYS A 413 -31.65 -3.47 -5.51
C LYS A 413 -31.95 -4.58 -4.50
N PRO A 414 -30.97 -5.46 -4.19
CA PRO A 414 -31.11 -6.37 -3.07
C PRO A 414 -31.22 -5.53 -1.80
N LYS A 415 -32.36 -5.67 -1.09
CA LYS A 415 -32.56 -5.02 0.19
C LYS A 415 -32.03 -5.95 1.25
N LYS A 416 -31.06 -5.49 2.04
CA LYS A 416 -30.57 -6.28 3.17
C LYS A 416 -31.77 -6.68 4.06
N PRO A 417 -31.84 -7.94 4.52
CA PRO A 417 -32.84 -8.37 5.47
C PRO A 417 -32.70 -7.56 6.76
N ARG A 418 -33.72 -7.58 7.60
CA ARG A 418 -33.56 -7.06 8.96
C ARG A 418 -32.50 -7.89 9.68
N THR A 419 -31.49 -7.22 10.24
CA THR A 419 -30.36 -7.84 10.92
C THR A 419 -30.35 -7.48 12.41
N THR A 420 -29.65 -8.30 13.19
CA THR A 420 -29.33 -8.08 14.59
C THR A 420 -27.84 -8.29 14.82
N PHE A 421 -27.31 -7.81 15.95
CA PHE A 421 -25.91 -7.96 16.31
C PHE A 421 -25.73 -8.96 17.45
N THR A 422 -24.65 -9.74 17.42
CA THR A 422 -24.24 -10.59 18.55
C THR A 422 -23.56 -9.74 19.62
N LEU A 423 -24.36 -9.08 20.45
CA LEU A 423 -23.85 -8.19 21.51
C LEU A 423 -23.48 -8.95 22.77
N ASP A 424 -24.22 -9.99 23.13
CA ASP A 424 -23.99 -10.75 24.35
C ASP A 424 -22.95 -11.85 24.14
N LYS A 425 -22.10 -12.06 25.14
CA LYS A 425 -21.09 -13.12 25.11
C LYS A 425 -21.75 -14.50 25.20
N LEU A 426 -21.32 -15.41 24.32
CA LEU A 426 -21.80 -16.78 24.31
C LEU A 426 -21.36 -17.51 25.59
N THR A 427 -22.26 -18.27 26.19
CA THR A 427 -21.93 -19.13 27.32
C THR A 427 -21.08 -20.32 26.87
N SER A 428 -20.29 -20.91 27.77
CA SER A 428 -19.46 -22.08 27.45
C SER A 428 -20.26 -23.24 26.87
N GLN A 429 -21.51 -23.42 27.32
CA GLN A 429 -22.40 -24.46 26.79
C GLN A 429 -22.85 -24.16 25.36
N GLU A 430 -23.24 -22.91 25.07
CA GLU A 430 -23.63 -22.50 23.72
C GLU A 430 -22.48 -22.62 22.74
N ILE A 431 -21.26 -22.23 23.16
CA ILE A 431 -20.05 -22.37 22.34
C ILE A 431 -19.85 -23.84 21.95
N GLU A 432 -19.91 -24.77 22.90
CA GLU A 432 -19.76 -26.20 22.62
C GLU A 432 -20.86 -26.73 21.69
N ASP A 433 -22.10 -26.29 21.89
CA ASP A 433 -23.23 -26.66 21.05
C ASP A 433 -23.08 -26.11 19.61
N TYR A 434 -22.54 -24.90 19.43
CA TYR A 434 -22.29 -24.31 18.12
C TYR A 434 -21.16 -25.01 17.36
N VAL A 435 -20.02 -25.28 18.01
CA VAL A 435 -18.91 -26.02 17.38
C VAL A 435 -19.36 -27.43 16.99
N LYS A 436 -20.11 -28.10 17.89
CA LYS A 436 -20.69 -29.41 17.60
C LYS A 436 -21.61 -29.35 16.39
N LYS A 437 -22.56 -28.41 16.34
CA LYS A 437 -23.46 -28.26 15.18
C LYS A 437 -22.72 -27.98 13.88
N LEU A 438 -21.68 -27.15 13.92
CA LEU A 438 -20.83 -26.86 12.76
C LEU A 438 -20.19 -28.15 12.22
N HIS A 439 -19.51 -28.92 13.08
CA HIS A 439 -18.84 -30.15 12.65
C HIS A 439 -19.85 -31.18 12.15
N LEU A 440 -20.98 -31.36 12.84
CA LEU A 440 -22.03 -32.31 12.40
C LEU A 440 -22.59 -31.93 11.03
N ASN A 441 -22.79 -30.65 10.74
CA ASN A 441 -23.23 -30.19 9.43
C ASN A 441 -22.20 -30.46 8.35
N ILE A 442 -20.92 -30.17 8.59
CA ILE A 442 -19.83 -30.45 7.64
C ILE A 442 -19.73 -31.96 7.38
N ILE A 443 -19.74 -32.78 8.43
CA ILE A 443 -19.71 -34.25 8.30
C ILE A 443 -20.89 -34.71 7.45
N ASN A 444 -22.10 -34.24 7.74
CA ASN A 444 -23.29 -34.64 7.01
C ASN A 444 -23.27 -34.18 5.54
N GLU A 445 -22.81 -32.95 5.28
CA GLU A 445 -22.67 -32.42 3.92
C GLU A 445 -21.64 -33.22 3.11
N VAL A 446 -20.48 -33.54 3.69
CA VAL A 446 -19.43 -34.35 3.04
C VAL A 446 -19.93 -35.77 2.75
N LEU A 447 -20.58 -36.41 3.72
CA LEU A 447 -21.12 -37.76 3.57
C LEU A 447 -22.19 -37.84 2.48
N THR A 448 -23.12 -36.87 2.44
CA THR A 448 -24.22 -36.85 1.46
C THR A 448 -23.79 -36.40 0.08
N THR A 449 -22.97 -35.34 -0.05
CA THR A 449 -22.62 -34.77 -1.35
C THR A 449 -21.49 -35.52 -2.06
N GLN A 450 -20.55 -36.11 -1.32
CA GLN A 450 -19.34 -36.68 -1.92
C GLN A 450 -19.24 -38.21 -1.84
N PHE A 451 -19.89 -38.82 -0.85
CA PHE A 451 -19.78 -40.26 -0.61
C PHE A 451 -21.13 -40.99 -0.64
N ASP A 452 -22.23 -40.29 -0.96
CA ASP A 452 -23.61 -40.81 -1.01
C ASP A 452 -23.97 -41.72 0.19
N THR A 453 -23.42 -41.38 1.36
CA THR A 453 -23.55 -42.17 2.58
C THR A 453 -24.53 -41.47 3.51
N ASN A 454 -25.67 -42.09 3.77
CA ASN A 454 -26.66 -41.56 4.69
C ASN A 454 -26.49 -42.20 6.07
N LEU A 455 -25.95 -41.44 7.02
CA LEU A 455 -25.87 -41.82 8.43
C LEU A 455 -26.98 -41.11 9.21
N ASN A 456 -27.47 -41.78 10.25
CA ASN A 456 -28.44 -41.19 11.16
C ASN A 456 -27.76 -40.15 12.07
N GLU A 457 -28.49 -39.19 12.65
CA GLU A 457 -27.90 -38.15 13.51
C GLU A 457 -27.05 -38.72 14.67
N ILE A 458 -27.46 -39.87 15.24
CA ILE A 458 -26.73 -40.57 16.30
C ILE A 458 -25.39 -41.11 15.78
N GLU A 459 -25.35 -41.57 14.54
CA GLU A 459 -24.16 -42.15 13.92
C GLU A 459 -23.16 -41.06 13.51
N VAL A 460 -23.66 -39.94 12.98
CA VAL A 460 -22.86 -38.73 12.72
C VAL A 460 -22.25 -38.19 14.03
N ALA A 461 -23.01 -38.20 15.12
CA ALA A 461 -22.51 -37.79 16.43
C ALA A 461 -21.41 -38.72 16.96
N GLN A 462 -21.55 -40.05 16.80
CA GLN A 462 -20.51 -41.01 17.18
C GLN A 462 -19.24 -40.85 16.34
N LEU A 463 -19.38 -40.55 15.05
CA LEU A 463 -18.26 -40.25 14.16
C LEU A 463 -17.52 -38.97 14.61
N TRP A 464 -18.26 -37.92 14.94
CA TRP A 464 -17.69 -36.69 15.49
C TRP A 464 -16.94 -36.95 16.81
N GLU A 465 -17.53 -37.72 17.73
CA GLU A 465 -16.87 -38.06 19.01
C GLU A 465 -15.60 -38.90 18.81
N HIS A 466 -15.54 -39.73 17.78
CA HIS A 466 -14.33 -40.45 17.41
C HIS A 466 -13.26 -39.52 16.83
N LEU A 467 -13.64 -38.58 15.96
CA LEU A 467 -12.71 -37.67 15.31
C LEU A 467 -12.13 -36.61 16.28
N VAL A 468 -12.94 -36.11 17.21
CA VAL A 468 -12.58 -34.97 18.09
C VAL A 468 -12.13 -35.42 19.48
N PHE A 469 -12.62 -36.54 20.01
CA PHE A 469 -12.30 -37.00 21.37
C PHE A 469 -11.68 -38.40 21.43
N ASP A 470 -11.31 -38.98 20.28
CA ASP A 470 -10.72 -40.31 20.16
C ASP A 470 -11.54 -41.43 20.84
N LYS A 471 -12.88 -41.29 20.86
CA LYS A 471 -13.76 -42.32 21.41
C LYS A 471 -13.85 -43.52 20.47
N ALA A 472 -14.11 -44.70 21.04
CA ALA A 472 -14.26 -45.94 20.26
C ALA A 472 -15.42 -45.86 19.25
N LEU A 473 -15.11 -45.95 17.97
CA LEU A 473 -16.09 -45.94 16.88
C LEU A 473 -16.81 -47.29 16.78
N LYS A 474 -18.14 -47.27 16.87
CA LYS A 474 -19.00 -48.49 16.77
C LYS A 474 -19.59 -48.70 15.38
N ILE A 475 -19.25 -47.83 14.42
CA ILE A 475 -19.81 -47.78 13.08
C ILE A 475 -18.73 -48.17 12.08
N LYS A 476 -19.12 -48.90 11.02
CA LYS A 476 -18.21 -49.32 9.96
C LYS A 476 -18.14 -48.23 8.88
N ILE A 477 -17.09 -47.40 8.92
CA ILE A 477 -16.83 -46.31 7.97
C ILE A 477 -15.47 -46.57 7.29
N SER A 478 -15.33 -46.17 6.02
CA SER A 478 -14.08 -46.36 5.29
C SER A 478 -13.00 -45.40 5.80
N GLN A 479 -11.75 -45.87 5.81
CA GLN A 479 -10.60 -45.07 6.23
C GLN A 479 -10.45 -43.80 5.37
N THR A 480 -10.77 -43.89 4.07
CA THR A 480 -10.74 -42.77 3.12
C THR A 480 -11.68 -41.62 3.51
N ILE A 481 -12.84 -41.91 4.12
CA ILE A 481 -13.75 -40.87 4.61
C ILE A 481 -13.18 -40.21 5.86
N LEU A 482 -12.59 -41.00 6.77
CA LEU A 482 -11.97 -40.49 8.00
C LEU A 482 -10.79 -39.57 7.69
N ASP A 483 -9.91 -39.99 6.80
CA ASP A 483 -8.72 -39.21 6.41
C ASP A 483 -9.17 -37.90 5.73
N LYS A 484 -10.18 -37.94 4.86
CA LYS A 484 -10.70 -36.73 4.20
C LYS A 484 -11.33 -35.73 5.17
N LEU A 485 -12.10 -36.22 6.15
CA LEU A 485 -12.69 -35.34 7.18
C LEU A 485 -11.61 -34.69 8.07
N LYS A 486 -10.49 -35.38 8.32
CA LYS A 486 -9.36 -34.83 9.09
C LYS A 486 -8.47 -33.89 8.29
N GLU A 487 -8.07 -34.27 7.08
CA GLU A 487 -7.06 -33.53 6.31
C GLU A 487 -7.66 -32.38 5.49
N ALA A 488 -8.83 -32.58 4.87
CA ALA A 488 -9.42 -31.58 3.98
C ALA A 488 -10.44 -30.66 4.67
N TYR A 489 -11.10 -31.15 5.72
CA TYR A 489 -12.13 -30.42 6.47
C TYR A 489 -11.74 -30.10 7.91
N HIS A 490 -10.53 -30.50 8.33
CA HIS A 490 -9.95 -30.20 9.64
C HIS A 490 -10.81 -30.59 10.83
N ILE A 491 -11.62 -31.66 10.75
CA ILE A 491 -12.42 -32.12 11.89
C ILE A 491 -11.52 -32.88 12.87
N THR A 492 -10.77 -32.15 13.68
CA THR A 492 -9.78 -32.67 14.64
C THR A 492 -9.95 -32.03 16.03
N PRO A 493 -9.29 -32.55 17.08
CA PRO A 493 -9.28 -31.93 18.40
C PRO A 493 -8.73 -30.49 18.36
N GLU A 494 -7.72 -30.23 17.53
CA GLU A 494 -7.10 -28.91 17.40
C GLU A 494 -8.07 -27.88 16.82
N ASP A 495 -8.80 -28.22 15.75
CA ASP A 495 -9.82 -27.32 15.20
C ASP A 495 -10.94 -27.09 16.21
N TYR A 496 -11.39 -28.12 16.94
CA TYR A 496 -12.40 -27.97 17.99
C TYR A 496 -11.99 -26.90 19.03
N ASP A 497 -10.74 -26.93 19.50
CA ASP A 497 -10.25 -25.92 20.44
C ASP A 497 -10.09 -24.54 19.78
N VAL A 498 -9.61 -24.47 18.54
CA VAL A 498 -9.48 -23.21 17.79
C VAL A 498 -10.86 -22.55 17.56
N GLN A 499 -11.88 -23.32 17.17
CA GLN A 499 -13.24 -22.79 16.97
C GLN A 499 -13.86 -22.35 18.30
N LYS A 500 -13.61 -23.08 19.40
CA LYS A 500 -14.03 -22.64 20.74
C LYS A 500 -13.40 -21.30 21.13
N GLU A 501 -12.09 -21.13 20.93
CA GLU A 501 -11.42 -19.85 21.22
C GLU A 501 -11.97 -18.71 20.34
N LYS A 502 -12.21 -18.95 19.06
CA LYS A 502 -12.83 -17.95 18.16
C LYS A 502 -14.23 -17.55 18.62
N LEU A 503 -15.04 -18.52 19.05
CA LEU A 503 -16.40 -18.24 19.54
C LEU A 503 -16.42 -17.55 20.91
N LYS A 504 -15.38 -17.73 21.75
CA LYS A 504 -15.20 -16.95 22.99
C LYS A 504 -14.96 -15.47 22.72
N MET A 505 -14.52 -15.10 21.52
CA MET A 505 -14.38 -13.70 21.14
C MET A 505 -15.74 -13.05 20.83
N VAL A 506 -16.83 -13.81 20.69
CA VAL A 506 -18.12 -13.25 20.26
C VAL A 506 -18.80 -12.48 21.38
N GLY A 507 -19.23 -11.25 21.08
CA GLY A 507 -20.02 -10.41 21.99
C GLY A 507 -19.22 -9.81 23.15
N PHE A 508 -19.94 -9.25 24.11
CA PHE A 508 -19.45 -8.54 25.28
C PHE A 508 -20.02 -9.12 26.57
N THR A 509 -19.25 -9.00 27.64
CA THR A 509 -19.72 -9.09 29.02
C THR A 509 -20.02 -7.69 29.53
N LEU A 510 -20.93 -7.58 30.51
CA LEU A 510 -21.20 -6.32 31.21
C LEU A 510 -20.04 -5.92 32.14
N ASP A 511 -19.23 -6.90 32.55
CA ASP A 511 -17.95 -6.74 33.23
C ASP A 511 -16.82 -6.59 32.21
#